data_AF-A8WJ98-F1
#
_entry.id   AF-A8WJ98-F1
#
_cell.length_a   1.000
_cell.length_b   1.000
_cell.length_c   1.000
_cell.angle_alpha   90.00
_cell.angle_beta   90.00
_cell.angle_gamma   90.00
#
_symmetry.space_group_name_H-M   'P 1'
#
loop_
_entity.id
_entity.type
_entity.pdbx_description
1 polymer ?
#
loop_
_entity_poly.entity_id
_entity_poly.type
_entity_poly.pdbx_seq_one_letter_code
_entity_poly.pdbx_strand_id
1 'polypeptide(L)'
;MVLMASRILSRSHGWTLDNCHDYLPILIDNLISLDYRNRLISLEGLAAISDNLLEKLIKFSNFNAHRIGVDIAAEERTEKAKNCITMLRSVVKKRDWYYRQLDEESVDRLDATMERLKRI
;
A
#
# COMPACT_ATOMS: atom_id res chain seq x y z
N MET A 1 -12.04 10.06 8.24
CA MET A 1 -10.87 10.18 9.14
C MET A 1 -9.63 9.47 8.59
N VAL A 2 -9.75 8.22 8.12
CA VAL A 2 -8.59 7.44 7.62
C VAL A 2 -7.79 8.16 6.53
N LEU A 3 -8.42 8.71 5.49
CA LEU A 3 -7.69 9.43 4.43
C LEU A 3 -6.87 10.62 4.97
N MET A 4 -7.40 11.38 5.92
CA MET A 4 -6.63 12.47 6.54
C MET A 4 -5.45 11.95 7.36
N ALA A 5 -5.62 10.83 8.08
CA ALA A 5 -4.52 10.18 8.77
C ALA A 5 -3.46 9.66 7.77
N SER A 6 -3.87 9.00 6.69
CA SER A 6 -2.97 8.54 5.62
C SER A 6 -2.17 9.69 5.01
N ARG A 7 -2.79 10.86 4.79
CA ARG A 7 -2.08 12.05 4.32
C ARG A 7 -1.00 12.50 5.30
N ILE A 8 -1.29 12.51 6.60
CA ILE A 8 -0.32 12.87 7.64
C ILE A 8 0.84 11.86 7.68
N LEU A 9 0.53 10.57 7.68
CA LEU A 9 1.53 9.49 7.69
C LEU A 9 2.45 9.57 6.46
N SER A 10 1.87 9.82 5.28
CA SER A 10 2.61 9.92 4.03
C SER A 10 3.58 11.10 3.99
N ARG A 11 3.19 12.22 4.61
CA ARG A 11 4.03 13.44 4.68
C ARG A 11 5.07 13.41 5.77
N SER A 12 4.86 12.61 6.81
CA SER A 12 5.77 12.46 7.95
C SER A 12 6.65 11.20 7.88
N HIS A 13 6.52 10.41 6.81
CA HIS A 13 7.14 9.08 6.70
C HIS A 13 6.79 8.14 7.88
N GLY A 14 5.60 8.30 8.46
CA GLY A 14 5.15 7.59 9.66
C GLY A 14 4.49 6.23 9.42
N TRP A 15 4.54 5.71 8.19
CA TRP A 15 3.92 4.42 7.85
C TRP A 15 4.56 3.26 8.63
N THR A 16 3.72 2.48 9.30
CA THR A 16 4.05 1.25 10.01
C THR A 16 3.33 0.08 9.35
N LEU A 17 3.65 -1.15 9.77
CA LEU A 17 2.94 -2.30 9.24
C LEU A 17 1.45 -2.26 9.60
N ASP A 18 1.10 -1.91 10.85
CA ASP A 18 -0.27 -1.94 11.32
C ASP A 18 -1.14 -0.91 10.60
N ASN A 19 -0.68 0.35 10.51
CA ASN A 19 -1.45 1.37 9.80
C ASN A 19 -1.49 1.13 8.29
N CYS A 20 -0.44 0.54 7.68
CA CYS A 20 -0.49 0.10 6.29
C CYS A 20 -1.55 -0.99 6.12
N HIS A 21 -1.53 -2.02 6.95
CA HIS A 21 -2.49 -3.12 6.89
C HIS A 21 -3.93 -2.62 7.01
N ASP A 22 -4.19 -1.70 7.94
CA ASP A 22 -5.54 -1.21 8.19
C ASP A 22 -6.01 -0.21 7.14
N TYR A 23 -5.11 0.62 6.59
CA TYR A 23 -5.51 1.75 5.73
C TYR A 23 -5.34 1.46 4.24
N LEU A 24 -4.49 0.50 3.86
CA LEU A 24 -4.25 0.16 2.46
C LEU A 24 -5.52 -0.22 1.68
N PRO A 25 -6.49 -1.00 2.21
CA PRO A 25 -7.75 -1.27 1.51
C PRO A 25 -8.50 0.02 1.15
N ILE A 26 -8.58 0.94 2.11
CA ILE A 26 -9.29 2.22 1.96
C ILE A 26 -8.58 3.11 0.94
N LEU A 27 -7.24 3.12 0.93
CA LEU A 27 -6.46 3.84 -0.07
C LEU A 27 -6.75 3.30 -1.47
N ILE A 28 -6.72 1.97 -1.64
CA ILE A 28 -6.97 1.29 -2.92
C ILE A 28 -8.38 1.59 -3.44
N ASP A 29 -9.39 1.50 -2.60
CA ASP A 29 -10.79 1.78 -2.97
C ASP A 29 -10.99 3.23 -3.44
N ASN A 30 -10.18 4.16 -2.93
CA ASN A 30 -10.25 5.58 -3.27
C ASN A 30 -9.32 6.01 -4.40
N LEU A 31 -8.54 5.09 -5.01
CA LEU A 31 -7.68 5.43 -6.16
C LEU A 31 -8.48 6.01 -7.33
N ILE A 32 -9.73 5.57 -7.51
CA ILE A 32 -10.64 6.07 -8.57
C ILE A 32 -11.77 6.92 -8.02
N SER A 33 -11.61 7.47 -6.80
CA SER A 33 -12.64 8.31 -6.19
C SER A 33 -13.00 9.48 -7.09
N LEU A 34 -14.29 9.79 -7.23
CA LEU A 34 -14.74 10.98 -7.97
C LEU A 34 -14.31 12.28 -7.27
N ASP A 35 -14.16 12.23 -5.94
CA ASP A 35 -13.58 13.31 -5.16
C ASP A 35 -12.07 13.37 -5.42
N TYR A 36 -11.63 14.41 -6.13
CA TYR A 36 -10.23 14.64 -6.47
C TYR A 36 -9.31 14.65 -5.24
N ARG A 37 -9.77 15.21 -4.12
CA ARG A 37 -8.95 15.28 -2.90
C ARG A 37 -8.75 13.89 -2.30
N ASN A 38 -9.80 13.07 -2.27
CA ASN A 38 -9.69 11.69 -1.78
C ASN A 38 -8.78 10.86 -2.68
N ARG A 39 -8.95 10.98 -4.00
CA ARG A 39 -8.09 10.34 -5.00
C ARG A 39 -6.63 10.73 -4.84
N LEU A 40 -6.35 12.03 -4.73
CA LEU A 40 -5.00 12.54 -4.54
C LEU A 40 -4.35 12.00 -3.27
N ILE A 41 -5.08 12.00 -2.15
CA ILE A 41 -4.59 11.45 -0.88
C ILE A 41 -4.28 9.95 -1.01
N SER A 42 -5.13 9.21 -1.72
CA SER A 42 -4.91 7.78 -1.97
C SER A 42 -3.66 7.50 -2.80
N LEU A 43 -3.46 8.28 -3.88
CA LEU A 43 -2.27 8.18 -4.72
C LEU A 43 -1.01 8.56 -3.93
N GLU A 44 -1.03 9.66 -3.17
CA GLU A 44 0.07 10.05 -2.27
C GLU A 44 0.37 8.95 -1.24
N GLY A 45 -0.66 8.35 -0.65
CA GLY A 45 -0.53 7.26 0.32
C GLY A 45 0.10 6.02 -0.26
N LEU A 46 -0.37 5.57 -1.42
CA LEU A 46 0.17 4.40 -2.10
C LEU A 46 1.63 4.63 -2.51
N ALA A 47 1.96 5.82 -3.03
CA ALA A 47 3.32 6.21 -3.36
C ALA A 47 4.23 6.15 -2.12
N ALA A 48 3.81 6.76 -1.00
CA ALA A 48 4.59 6.77 0.24
C ALA A 48 4.81 5.36 0.82
N ILE A 49 3.83 4.47 0.75
CA ILE A 49 3.97 3.06 1.15
C ILE A 49 4.99 2.36 0.23
N SER A 50 4.86 2.56 -1.09
CA SER A 50 5.78 1.97 -2.08
C SER A 50 7.22 2.42 -1.91
N ASP A 51 7.43 3.68 -1.50
CA ASP A 51 8.76 4.28 -1.31
C ASP A 51 9.41 3.84 0.00
N ASN A 52 8.65 3.89 1.10
CA ASN A 52 9.25 3.87 2.44
C ASN A 52 9.02 2.55 3.18
N LEU A 53 8.00 1.77 2.80
CA LEU A 53 7.59 0.59 3.56
C LEU A 53 7.74 -0.71 2.77
N LEU A 54 7.79 -0.65 1.43
CA LEU A 54 7.78 -1.83 0.55
C LEU A 54 8.85 -2.87 0.90
N GLU A 55 10.11 -2.46 1.07
CA GLU A 55 11.20 -3.38 1.42
C GLU A 55 10.98 -4.06 2.78
N LYS A 56 10.43 -3.32 3.75
CA LYS A 56 10.09 -3.85 5.07
C LYS A 56 8.93 -4.84 5.00
N LEU A 57 7.92 -4.59 4.16
CA LEU A 57 6.83 -5.53 3.90
C LEU A 57 7.36 -6.83 3.30
N ILE A 58 8.23 -6.77 2.29
CA ILE A 58 8.85 -7.95 1.66
C ILE A 58 9.64 -8.75 2.71
N LYS A 59 10.44 -8.08 3.54
CA LYS A 59 11.22 -8.73 4.60
C LYS A 59 10.32 -9.44 5.60
N PHE A 60 9.24 -8.81 6.04
CA PHE A 60 8.30 -9.40 6.98
C PHE A 60 7.48 -10.54 6.35
N SER A 61 7.06 -10.42 5.09
CA SER A 61 6.28 -11.45 4.41
C SER A 61 7.07 -12.73 4.16
N ASN A 62 8.38 -12.61 3.96
CA ASN A 62 9.29 -13.73 3.74
C ASN A 62 9.81 -14.36 5.04
N PHE A 63 9.43 -13.84 6.20
CA PHE A 63 9.84 -14.40 7.49
C PHE A 63 9.17 -15.76 7.69
N ASN A 64 9.99 -16.79 7.95
CA ASN A 64 9.49 -18.15 8.10
C ASN A 64 9.04 -18.37 9.56
N ALA A 65 7.84 -17.88 9.89
CA ALA A 65 7.27 -17.93 11.23
C ALA A 65 6.88 -19.35 11.70
N HIS A 66 6.85 -20.34 10.80
CA HIS A 66 6.39 -21.71 11.09
C HIS A 66 7.44 -22.61 11.78
N ARG A 67 8.42 -22.02 12.48
CA ARG A 67 9.33 -22.79 13.33
C ARG A 67 8.69 -22.95 14.71
N ILE A 68 8.75 -24.17 15.26
CA ILE A 68 8.25 -24.45 16.61
C ILE A 68 8.96 -23.51 17.60
N GLY A 69 8.19 -22.73 18.37
CA GLY A 69 8.70 -21.75 19.33
C GLY A 69 8.75 -20.29 18.83
N VAL A 70 8.13 -19.97 17.69
CA VAL A 70 7.99 -18.58 17.22
C VAL A 70 6.89 -17.84 17.99
N ASP A 71 7.19 -16.59 18.37
CA ASP A 71 6.29 -15.65 19.03
C ASP A 71 5.05 -15.36 18.17
N ILE A 72 3.85 -15.44 18.75
CA ILE A 72 2.56 -15.12 18.12
C ILE A 72 2.61 -13.74 17.44
N ALA A 73 3.30 -12.77 18.04
CA ALA A 73 3.45 -11.44 17.46
C ALA A 73 4.30 -11.43 16.17
N ALA A 74 5.22 -12.38 16.00
CA ALA A 74 5.99 -12.52 14.77
C ALA A 74 5.19 -13.19 13.65
N GLU A 75 4.32 -14.14 14.00
CA GLU A 75 3.38 -14.75 13.06
C GLU A 75 2.36 -13.72 12.57
N GLU A 76 1.72 -12.98 13.47
CA GLU A 76 0.76 -11.91 13.12
C GLU A 76 1.40 -10.86 12.20
N ARG A 77 2.63 -10.42 12.50
CA ARG A 77 3.39 -9.48 11.66
C ARG A 77 3.62 -10.03 10.26
N THR A 78 3.95 -11.32 10.16
CA THR A 78 4.20 -11.99 8.88
C THR A 78 2.92 -12.03 8.03
N GLU A 79 1.79 -12.39 8.64
CA GLU A 79 0.50 -12.46 7.96
C GLU A 79 -0.01 -11.08 7.52
N LYS A 80 0.08 -10.06 8.40
CA LYS A 80 -0.24 -8.67 8.02
C LYS A 80 0.60 -8.19 6.82
N ALA A 81 1.89 -8.52 6.79
CA ALA A 81 2.77 -8.14 5.69
C ALA A 81 2.40 -8.85 4.39
N LYS A 82 2.09 -10.16 4.45
CA LYS A 82 1.60 -10.93 3.29
C LYS A 82 0.30 -10.36 2.73
N ASN A 83 -0.63 -9.96 3.59
CA ASN A 83 -1.88 -9.31 3.18
C ASN A 83 -1.61 -8.02 2.43
N CYS A 84 -0.73 -7.15 2.96
CA CYS A 84 -0.35 -5.91 2.29
C CYS A 84 0.28 -6.18 0.91
N ILE A 85 1.23 -7.11 0.81
CA ILE A 85 1.87 -7.49 -0.46
C ILE A 85 0.85 -8.03 -1.46
N THR A 86 -0.11 -8.84 -1.00
CA THR A 86 -1.17 -9.39 -1.86
C THR A 86 -2.06 -8.28 -2.43
N MET A 87 -2.44 -7.31 -1.60
CA MET A 87 -3.21 -6.15 -2.03
C MET A 87 -2.42 -5.29 -3.03
N LEU A 88 -1.15 -5.00 -2.77
CA LEU A 88 -0.29 -4.25 -3.68
C LEU A 88 -0.12 -4.97 -5.04
N ARG A 89 0.10 -6.29 -5.04
CA ARG A 89 0.12 -7.09 -6.27
C ARG A 89 -1.21 -7.02 -7.03
N SER A 90 -2.33 -6.98 -6.32
CA SER A 90 -3.64 -6.85 -6.94
C SER A 90 -3.82 -5.51 -7.65
N VAL A 91 -3.24 -4.43 -7.11
CA VAL A 91 -3.23 -3.11 -7.74
C VAL A 91 -2.44 -3.14 -9.05
N VAL A 92 -1.24 -3.73 -9.05
CA VAL A 92 -0.41 -3.90 -10.25
C VAL A 92 -1.14 -4.72 -11.32
N LYS A 93 -1.78 -5.84 -10.93
CA LYS A 93 -2.57 -6.66 -11.86
C LYS A 93 -3.75 -5.91 -12.49
N LYS A 94 -4.31 -4.94 -11.78
CA LYS A 94 -5.44 -4.12 -12.23
C LYS A 94 -5.02 -2.78 -12.84
N ARG A 95 -3.73 -2.56 -13.13
CA ARG A 95 -3.21 -1.29 -13.69
C ARG A 95 -4.06 -0.76 -14.86
N ASP A 96 -4.29 -1.57 -15.89
CA ASP A 96 -5.01 -1.13 -17.09
C ASP A 96 -6.49 -0.86 -16.82
N TRP A 97 -7.06 -1.43 -15.74
CA TRP A 97 -8.41 -1.09 -15.27
C TRP A 97 -8.41 0.27 -14.59
N TYR A 98 -7.42 0.56 -13.74
CA TYR A 98 -7.27 1.88 -13.11
C TYR A 98 -7.03 2.98 -14.15
N TYR A 99 -6.15 2.77 -15.13
CA TYR A 99 -5.77 3.83 -16.08
C TYR A 99 -6.94 4.27 -16.95
N ARG A 100 -7.90 3.38 -17.22
CA ARG A 100 -9.12 3.73 -17.96
C ARG A 100 -10.09 4.62 -17.17
N GLN A 101 -9.93 4.73 -15.85
CA GLN A 101 -10.83 5.47 -14.96
C GLN A 101 -10.22 6.78 -14.46
N LEU A 102 -8.95 7.04 -14.76
CA LEU A 102 -8.17 8.14 -14.22
C LEU A 102 -7.91 9.21 -15.28
N ASP A 103 -7.85 10.46 -14.84
CA ASP A 103 -7.28 11.55 -15.63
C ASP A 103 -5.75 11.40 -15.77
N GLU A 104 -5.19 12.11 -16.74
CA GLU A 104 -3.76 12.07 -17.07
C GLU A 104 -2.85 12.35 -15.86
N GLU A 105 -3.15 13.37 -15.06
CA GLU A 105 -2.37 13.70 -13.86
C GLU A 105 -2.36 12.53 -12.85
N SER A 106 -3.53 11.92 -12.65
CA SER A 106 -3.68 10.78 -11.73
C SER A 106 -2.98 9.53 -12.26
N VAL A 107 -2.98 9.31 -13.58
CA VAL A 107 -2.23 8.21 -14.23
C VAL A 107 -0.73 8.40 -14.00
N ASP A 108 -0.18 9.58 -14.27
CA ASP A 108 1.26 9.85 -14.12
C ASP A 108 1.75 9.56 -12.69
N ARG A 109 0.96 9.96 -11.69
CA ARG A 109 1.25 9.68 -10.27
C ARG A 109 1.21 8.19 -9.96
N LEU A 110 0.24 7.46 -10.52
CA LEU A 110 0.11 6.03 -10.31
C LEU A 110 1.24 5.27 -11.03
N ASP A 111 1.68 5.71 -12.20
CA ASP A 111 2.70 5.05 -13.01
C ASP A 111 4.05 4.96 -12.28
N ALA A 112 4.46 6.06 -11.62
CA ALA A 112 5.65 6.09 -10.76
C ALA A 112 5.56 5.07 -9.61
N THR A 113 4.36 4.89 -9.05
CA THR A 113 4.11 3.90 -7.99
C THR A 113 4.14 2.48 -8.54
N MET A 114 3.54 2.25 -9.71
CA MET A 114 3.53 0.94 -10.39
C MET A 114 4.94 0.46 -10.70
N GLU A 115 5.83 1.35 -11.13
CA GLU A 115 7.23 1.00 -11.39
C GLU A 115 7.94 0.43 -10.17
N ARG A 116 7.67 1.00 -8.98
CA ARG A 116 8.24 0.50 -7.71
C ARG A 116 7.63 -0.84 -7.30
N LEU A 117 6.33 -0.99 -7.51
CA LEU A 117 5.60 -2.22 -7.19
C LEU A 117 5.93 -3.40 -8.13
N LYS A 118 6.64 -3.19 -9.26
CA LYS A 118 7.16 -4.30 -10.07
C LYS A 118 8.17 -5.19 -9.33
N ARG A 119 8.71 -4.71 -8.20
CA ARG A 119 9.71 -5.43 -7.39
C ARG A 119 9.10 -6.56 -6.53
N ILE A 120 7.77 -6.63 -6.42
CA ILE A 120 7.06 -7.61 -5.56
C ILE A 120 6.28 -8.65 -6.35
#